data_AF-A0A838LQZ5-F1
#
_entry.id   AF-A0A838LQZ5-F1
#
_cell.length_a   1.000
_cell.length_b   1.000
_cell.length_c   1.000
_cell.angle_alpha   90.00
_cell.angle_beta   90.00
_cell.angle_gamma   90.00
#
_symmetry.space_group_name_H-M   'P 1'
#
loop_
_entity.id
_entity.type
_entity.pdbx_description
1 polymer ?
#
loop_
_entity_poly.entity_id
_entity_poly.type
_entity_poly.pdbx_seq_one_letter_code
_entity_poly.pdbx_strand_id
1 'polypeptide(L)'
;MSKSADLITIGDLAERTGVGAATIRAWEQRHGFPTPLRLPSGHRRYDAHVVELVRDVVRLRDGGRRLDLAIAEATTALSGSASQPPSGSVYAELRRAHPALVGHRLRKSTLIALSWAIEDEFAAQAARPVLFGAFQDQEFYDRSRPRWRELARVARDAVVFADFPVTTSDSAPREVALGPDSPMHREWTVVSDSVELPAALAAWELPGQTAVADRDRIFEAVWTVEPRAVRHAARTCARIAGEHGDPGAPALLHALAEDPRTGVADLASVSTLFNRVVAYVDAVSR
;
A
#
# COMPACT_ATOMS: atom_id res chain seq x y z
N MET A 1 -2.71 -29.90 5.95
CA MET A 1 -3.36 -30.35 4.70
C MET A 1 -3.93 -29.13 4.00
N SER A 2 -3.22 -28.56 3.03
CA SER A 2 -3.66 -27.36 2.31
C SER A 2 -4.59 -27.72 1.15
N LYS A 3 -5.58 -26.88 0.92
CA LYS A 3 -6.80 -27.06 0.10
C LYS A 3 -6.47 -27.03 -1.40
N SER A 4 -6.89 -28.05 -2.18
CA SER A 4 -6.76 -28.12 -3.65
C SER A 4 -7.71 -27.17 -4.42
N ALA A 5 -7.76 -25.88 -4.08
CA ALA A 5 -8.64 -24.92 -4.77
C ALA A 5 -7.81 -23.95 -5.62
N ASP A 6 -8.11 -23.91 -6.92
CA ASP A 6 -7.62 -23.01 -7.98
C ASP A 6 -6.33 -23.38 -8.73
N LEU A 7 -6.16 -24.67 -9.03
CA LEU A 7 -5.23 -25.10 -10.09
C LEU A 7 -5.86 -24.89 -11.47
N ILE A 8 -5.24 -24.04 -12.30
CA ILE A 8 -5.69 -23.73 -13.66
C ILE A 8 -4.94 -24.54 -14.73
N THR A 9 -5.56 -24.70 -15.90
CA THR A 9 -4.93 -25.40 -17.03
C THR A 9 -3.95 -24.49 -17.77
N ILE A 10 -3.14 -25.06 -18.66
CA ILE A 10 -2.29 -24.24 -19.56
C ILE A 10 -3.11 -23.39 -20.53
N GLY A 11 -4.35 -23.81 -20.86
CA GLY A 11 -5.25 -23.04 -21.70
C GLY A 11 -5.73 -21.79 -20.97
N ASP A 12 -6.21 -21.97 -19.74
CA ASP A 12 -6.65 -20.86 -18.88
C ASP A 12 -5.50 -19.89 -18.58
N LEU A 13 -4.29 -20.42 -18.34
CA LEU A 13 -3.11 -19.59 -18.13
C LEU A 13 -2.79 -18.77 -19.39
N ALA A 14 -2.87 -19.38 -20.58
CA ALA A 14 -2.62 -18.67 -21.84
C ALA A 14 -3.67 -17.57 -22.10
N GLU A 15 -4.94 -17.87 -21.85
CA GLU A 15 -6.04 -16.91 -21.99
C GLU A 15 -5.87 -15.74 -21.03
N ARG A 16 -5.62 -16.01 -19.75
CA ARG A 16 -5.51 -14.97 -18.71
C ARG A 16 -4.26 -14.11 -18.85
N THR A 17 -3.18 -14.63 -19.43
CA THR A 17 -1.90 -13.91 -19.56
C THR A 17 -1.70 -13.29 -20.94
N GLY A 18 -2.48 -13.69 -21.94
CA GLY A 18 -2.25 -13.33 -23.34
C GLY A 18 -1.02 -14.00 -23.96
N VAL A 19 -0.32 -14.88 -23.24
CA VAL A 19 0.84 -15.61 -23.74
C VAL A 19 0.40 -16.96 -24.27
N GLY A 20 0.61 -17.21 -25.56
CA GLY A 20 0.19 -18.47 -26.19
C GLY A 20 0.75 -19.72 -25.46
N ALA A 21 -0.07 -20.76 -25.33
CA ALA A 21 0.29 -21.99 -24.60
C ALA A 21 1.58 -22.66 -25.13
N ALA A 22 1.87 -22.53 -26.43
CA ALA A 22 3.12 -23.01 -27.01
C ALA A 22 4.35 -22.24 -26.48
N THR A 23 4.23 -20.93 -26.32
CA THR A 23 5.27 -20.06 -25.76
C THR A 23 5.52 -20.40 -24.29
N ILE A 24 4.45 -20.61 -23.51
CA ILE A 24 4.56 -21.03 -22.10
C ILE A 24 5.31 -22.37 -22.00
N ARG A 25 5.01 -23.35 -22.87
CA ARG A 25 5.74 -24.63 -22.91
C ARG A 25 7.21 -24.45 -23.30
N ALA A 26 7.50 -23.55 -24.23
CA ALA A 26 8.88 -23.26 -24.64
C ALA A 26 9.68 -22.60 -23.51
N TRP A 27 9.05 -21.71 -22.74
CA TRP A 27 9.66 -21.11 -21.55
C TRP A 27 9.91 -22.17 -20.47
N GLU A 28 8.95 -23.06 -20.21
CA GLU A 28 9.10 -24.18 -19.25
C GLU A 28 10.30 -25.04 -19.63
N GLN A 29 10.40 -25.43 -20.91
CA GLN A 29 11.47 -26.29 -21.39
C GLN A 29 12.86 -25.62 -21.31
N ARG A 30 12.96 -24.33 -21.65
CA ARG A 30 14.25 -23.63 -21.79
C ARG A 30 14.73 -22.99 -20.50
N HIS A 31 13.82 -22.52 -19.66
CA HIS A 31 14.11 -21.73 -18.47
C HIS A 31 13.54 -22.34 -17.18
N GLY A 32 12.82 -23.46 -17.26
CA GLY A 32 12.16 -24.07 -16.11
C GLY A 32 10.92 -23.32 -15.61
N PHE A 33 10.46 -22.30 -16.34
CA PHE A 33 9.41 -21.37 -15.92
C PHE A 33 8.28 -21.25 -16.97
N PRO A 34 7.00 -21.21 -16.58
CA PRO A 34 6.49 -21.47 -15.23
C PRO A 34 6.55 -22.98 -14.91
N THR A 35 6.77 -23.33 -13.65
CA THR A 35 6.85 -24.73 -13.20
C THR A 35 5.45 -25.30 -12.98
N PRO A 36 5.00 -26.31 -13.75
CA PRO A 36 3.68 -26.89 -13.56
C PRO A 36 3.68 -27.99 -12.50
N LEU A 37 2.55 -28.13 -11.80
CA LEU A 37 2.18 -29.40 -11.17
C LEU A 37 1.73 -30.38 -12.26
N ARG A 38 2.35 -31.56 -12.28
CA ARG A 38 1.96 -32.65 -13.20
C ARG A 38 0.99 -33.57 -12.51
N LEU A 39 -0.20 -33.73 -13.08
CA LEU A 39 -1.16 -34.74 -12.65
C LEU A 39 -0.68 -36.15 -13.06
N PRO A 40 -1.20 -37.23 -12.44
CA PRO A 40 -0.92 -38.60 -12.87
C PRO A 40 -1.26 -38.87 -14.35
N SER A 41 -2.20 -38.11 -14.92
CA SER A 41 -2.55 -38.14 -16.35
C SER A 41 -1.54 -37.44 -17.27
N GLY A 42 -0.48 -36.81 -16.72
CA GLY A 42 0.54 -36.08 -17.46
C GLY A 42 0.18 -34.62 -17.79
N HIS A 43 -1.06 -34.18 -17.51
CA HIS A 43 -1.50 -32.81 -17.73
C HIS A 43 -0.86 -31.82 -16.75
N ARG A 44 -0.56 -30.63 -17.26
CA ARG A 44 -0.02 -29.49 -16.50
C ARG A 44 -1.13 -28.76 -15.77
N ARG A 45 -0.85 -28.40 -14.52
CA ARG A 45 -1.66 -27.52 -13.68
C ARG A 45 -0.77 -26.45 -13.09
N TYR A 46 -1.31 -25.24 -12.98
CA TYR A 46 -0.61 -24.09 -12.42
C TYR A 46 -1.46 -23.50 -11.32
N ASP A 47 -0.84 -23.04 -10.25
CA ASP A 47 -1.55 -22.25 -9.25
C ASP A 47 -1.99 -20.90 -9.86
N ALA A 48 -3.09 -20.35 -9.35
CA ALA A 48 -3.64 -19.09 -9.85
C ALA A 48 -2.62 -17.92 -9.82
N HIS A 49 -1.70 -17.90 -8.85
CA HIS A 49 -0.66 -16.86 -8.73
C HIS A 49 0.35 -16.86 -9.90
N VAL A 50 0.46 -17.97 -10.63
CA VAL A 50 1.34 -18.09 -11.82
C VAL A 50 0.92 -17.12 -12.93
N VAL A 51 -0.35 -16.71 -12.95
CA VAL A 51 -0.85 -15.73 -13.93
C VAL A 51 -0.16 -14.38 -13.76
N GLU A 52 -0.01 -13.90 -12.53
CA GLU A 52 0.65 -12.62 -12.28
C GLU A 52 2.16 -12.70 -12.54
N LEU A 53 2.80 -13.82 -12.18
CA LEU A 53 4.19 -14.11 -12.53
C LEU A 53 4.45 -13.99 -14.04
N VAL A 54 3.59 -14.62 -14.85
CA VAL A 54 3.75 -14.57 -16.32
C VAL A 54 3.50 -13.16 -16.85
N ARG A 55 2.53 -12.41 -16.30
CA ARG A 55 2.26 -11.01 -16.68
C ARG A 55 3.44 -10.11 -16.36
N ASP A 56 4.08 -10.28 -15.21
CA ASP A 56 5.28 -9.52 -14.83
C ASP A 56 6.46 -9.81 -15.74
N VAL A 57 6.69 -11.08 -16.08
CA VAL A 57 7.73 -11.47 -17.05
C VAL A 57 7.48 -10.82 -18.40
N VAL A 58 6.22 -10.81 -18.89
CA VAL A 58 5.85 -10.14 -20.14
C VAL A 58 6.13 -8.63 -20.06
N ARG A 59 5.68 -7.97 -18.99
CA ARG A 59 5.90 -6.53 -18.78
C ARG A 59 7.39 -6.16 -18.78
N LEU A 60 8.23 -6.93 -18.08
CA LEU A 60 9.67 -6.70 -18.05
C LEU A 60 10.29 -6.89 -19.43
N ARG A 61 9.89 -7.94 -20.15
CA ARG A 61 10.36 -8.20 -21.52
C ARG A 61 9.97 -7.09 -22.49
N ASP A 62 8.73 -6.61 -22.40
CA ASP A 62 8.23 -5.53 -23.25
C ASP A 62 8.93 -4.19 -22.91
N GLY A 63 9.45 -4.05 -21.70
CA GLY A 63 10.39 -2.99 -21.29
C GLY A 63 11.84 -3.19 -21.74
N GLY A 64 12.12 -4.18 -22.59
CA GLY A 64 13.45 -4.44 -23.15
C GLY A 64 14.35 -5.33 -22.28
N ARG A 65 13.86 -5.91 -21.19
CA ARG A 65 14.64 -6.91 -20.44
C ARG A 65 14.72 -8.23 -21.17
N ARG A 66 15.87 -8.89 -21.04
CA ARG A 66 16.04 -10.27 -21.48
C ARG A 66 15.16 -11.19 -20.66
N LEU A 67 14.62 -12.23 -21.30
CA LEU A 67 13.65 -13.16 -20.71
C LEU A 67 14.17 -13.87 -19.46
N ASP A 68 15.44 -14.28 -19.45
CA ASP A 68 16.10 -14.91 -18.30
C ASP A 68 16.14 -13.99 -17.06
N LEU A 69 16.54 -12.73 -17.26
CA LEU A 69 16.51 -11.72 -16.19
C LEU A 69 15.09 -11.39 -15.76
N ALA A 70 14.15 -11.27 -16.71
CA ALA A 70 12.75 -11.03 -16.40
C ALA A 70 12.13 -12.15 -15.54
N ILE A 71 12.43 -13.41 -15.84
CA ILE A 71 11.98 -14.58 -15.06
C ILE A 71 12.61 -14.55 -13.66
N ALA A 72 13.91 -14.28 -13.55
CA ALA A 72 14.60 -14.20 -12.27
C ALA A 72 14.02 -13.05 -11.41
N GLU A 73 13.88 -11.85 -11.97
CA GLU A 73 13.32 -10.67 -11.29
C GLU A 73 11.87 -10.91 -10.84
N ALA A 74 11.00 -11.44 -11.71
CA ALA A 74 9.61 -11.74 -11.36
C ALA A 74 9.50 -12.83 -10.27
N THR A 75 10.36 -13.85 -10.34
CA THR A 75 10.38 -14.95 -9.36
C THR A 75 10.94 -14.48 -8.02
N THR A 76 12.01 -13.67 -8.01
CA THR A 76 12.57 -13.05 -6.80
C THR A 76 11.60 -12.06 -6.17
N ALA A 77 10.89 -11.26 -6.96
CA ALA A 77 9.85 -10.37 -6.46
C ALA A 77 8.73 -11.16 -5.77
N LEU A 78 8.33 -12.31 -6.33
CA LEU A 78 7.37 -13.19 -5.68
C LEU A 78 7.92 -13.89 -4.43
N SER A 79 9.14 -14.42 -4.45
CA SER A 79 9.77 -15.02 -3.27
C SER A 79 10.03 -14.00 -2.16
N GLY A 80 10.32 -12.74 -2.51
CA GLY A 80 10.46 -11.63 -1.58
C GLY A 80 9.13 -11.11 -1.02
N SER A 81 8.02 -11.34 -1.73
CA SER A 81 6.66 -10.95 -1.31
C SER A 81 5.87 -12.08 -0.63
N ALA A 82 6.21 -13.35 -0.86
CA ALA A 82 5.41 -14.51 -0.42
C ALA A 82 6.04 -15.31 0.73
N SER A 83 7.21 -14.93 1.25
CA SER A 83 7.93 -15.70 2.29
C SER A 83 8.24 -14.92 3.57
N GLN A 84 7.79 -13.66 3.68
CA GLN A 84 7.74 -12.96 4.96
C GLN A 84 6.27 -12.75 5.32
N PRO A 85 5.84 -13.06 6.56
CA PRO A 85 4.53 -12.63 7.03
C PRO A 85 4.42 -11.11 6.82
N PRO A 86 3.24 -10.58 6.47
CA PRO A 86 3.05 -9.15 6.35
C PRO A 86 3.60 -8.50 7.61
N SER A 87 4.46 -7.49 7.42
CA SER A 87 5.21 -6.89 8.51
C SER A 87 4.33 -6.20 9.56
N GLY A 88 3.01 -6.08 9.31
CA GLY A 88 2.09 -5.26 10.09
C GLY A 88 2.37 -3.76 9.96
N SER A 89 3.30 -3.37 9.07
CA SER A 89 3.87 -2.03 8.94
C SER A 89 3.58 -1.46 7.56
N VAL A 90 2.98 -0.27 7.49
CA VAL A 90 2.72 0.39 6.20
C VAL A 90 4.04 0.86 5.59
N TYR A 91 4.92 1.44 6.41
CA TYR A 91 6.23 1.89 5.98
C TYR A 91 7.07 0.76 5.38
N ALA A 92 7.20 -0.38 6.07
CA ALA A 92 8.06 -1.48 5.62
C ALA A 92 7.52 -2.14 4.35
N GLU A 93 6.20 -2.37 4.24
CA GLU A 93 5.59 -2.89 3.01
C GLU A 93 5.81 -1.95 1.83
N LEU A 94 5.60 -0.64 2.03
CA LEU A 94 5.78 0.36 0.96
C LEU A 94 7.24 0.45 0.50
N ARG A 95 8.21 0.44 1.43
CA ARG A 95 9.65 0.41 1.11
C ARG A 95 10.04 -0.84 0.35
N ARG A 96 9.48 -2.00 0.72
CA ARG A 96 9.77 -3.29 0.07
C ARG A 96 9.22 -3.34 -1.36
N ALA A 97 7.96 -2.93 -1.53
CA ALA A 97 7.28 -3.01 -2.83
C ALA A 97 7.67 -1.87 -3.80
N HIS A 98 8.07 -0.71 -3.28
CA HIS A 98 8.43 0.46 -4.07
C HIS A 98 9.83 0.99 -3.67
N PRO A 99 10.91 0.22 -3.99
CA PRO A 99 12.27 0.56 -3.55
C PRO A 99 12.83 1.85 -4.18
N ALA A 100 12.22 2.33 -5.26
CA ALA A 100 12.59 3.58 -5.93
C ALA A 100 12.12 4.83 -5.18
N LEU A 101 11.18 4.71 -4.23
CA LEU A 101 10.77 5.84 -3.40
C LEU A 101 11.97 6.32 -2.57
N VAL A 102 12.12 7.63 -2.43
CA VAL A 102 13.23 8.20 -1.65
C VAL A 102 12.80 8.31 -0.19
N GLY A 103 13.62 7.75 0.71
CA GLY A 103 13.47 7.92 2.14
C GLY A 103 14.07 9.25 2.61
N HIS A 104 13.35 9.97 3.46
CA HIS A 104 13.74 11.24 4.02
C HIS A 104 13.78 11.16 5.55
N ARG A 105 14.77 11.77 6.20
CA ARG A 105 14.75 11.96 7.65
C ARG A 105 14.09 13.28 7.96
N LEU A 106 12.91 13.23 8.57
CA LEU A 106 12.08 14.40 8.85
C LEU A 106 11.75 14.50 10.34
N ARG A 107 11.55 15.72 10.84
CA ARG A 107 11.04 15.93 12.20
C ARG A 107 9.53 15.69 12.25
N LYS A 108 9.00 15.36 13.43
CA LYS A 108 7.55 15.24 13.66
C LYS A 108 6.80 16.51 13.24
N SER A 109 7.37 17.68 13.51
CA SER A 109 6.83 18.97 13.09
C SER A 109 6.64 19.04 11.56
N THR A 110 7.64 18.59 10.78
CA THR A 110 7.55 18.50 9.32
C THR A 110 6.54 17.45 8.87
N LEU A 111 6.42 16.32 9.56
CA LEU A 111 5.39 15.31 9.25
C LEU A 111 3.98 15.82 9.48
N ILE A 112 3.75 16.60 10.54
CA ILE A 112 2.46 17.26 10.80
C ILE A 112 2.14 18.21 9.65
N ALA A 113 3.10 19.04 9.23
CA ALA A 113 2.95 19.94 8.09
C ALA A 113 2.58 19.20 6.79
N LEU A 114 3.29 18.12 6.48
CA LEU A 114 2.99 17.28 5.31
C LEU A 114 1.60 16.65 5.39
N SER A 115 1.24 16.10 6.55
CA SER A 115 -0.05 15.48 6.79
C SER A 115 -1.19 16.47 6.60
N TRP A 116 -1.08 17.68 7.16
CA TRP A 116 -2.09 18.72 6.99
C TRP A 116 -2.21 19.20 5.55
N ALA A 117 -1.09 19.37 4.84
CA ALA A 117 -1.13 19.74 3.42
C ALA A 117 -1.87 18.69 2.57
N ILE A 118 -1.56 17.41 2.82
CA ILE A 118 -2.19 16.25 2.19
C ILE A 118 -3.70 16.23 2.51
N GLU A 119 -4.06 16.30 3.78
CA GLU A 119 -5.45 16.29 4.25
C GLU A 119 -6.27 17.49 3.73
N ASP A 120 -5.69 18.69 3.68
CA ASP A 120 -6.36 19.89 3.17
C ASP A 120 -6.60 19.82 1.67
N GLU A 121 -5.62 19.29 0.94
CA GLU A 121 -5.78 19.12 -0.51
C GLU A 121 -6.90 18.12 -0.80
N PHE A 122 -7.07 17.08 0.03
CA PHE A 122 -8.21 16.18 -0.09
C PHE A 122 -9.52 16.86 0.24
N ALA A 123 -9.58 17.63 1.33
CA ALA A 123 -10.78 18.37 1.71
C ALA A 123 -11.20 19.39 0.64
N ALA A 124 -10.24 19.94 -0.11
CA ALA A 124 -10.48 20.86 -1.21
C ALA A 124 -11.01 20.18 -2.48
N GLN A 125 -10.80 18.87 -2.62
CA GLN A 125 -11.24 18.11 -3.79
C GLN A 125 -12.59 17.44 -3.54
N ALA A 126 -13.43 17.37 -4.59
CA ALA A 126 -14.72 16.67 -4.54
C ALA A 126 -14.58 15.15 -4.76
N ALA A 127 -13.36 14.62 -4.65
CA ALA A 127 -13.08 13.19 -4.70
C ALA A 127 -13.66 12.51 -3.45
N ARG A 128 -14.18 11.29 -3.59
CA ARG A 128 -14.59 10.44 -2.47
C ARG A 128 -13.49 9.41 -2.16
N PRO A 129 -12.37 9.79 -1.51
CA PRO A 129 -11.24 8.90 -1.31
C PRO A 129 -11.52 7.80 -0.31
N VAL A 130 -10.67 6.77 -0.31
CA VAL A 130 -10.50 5.89 0.85
C VAL A 130 -9.33 6.43 1.67
N LEU A 131 -9.60 6.85 2.91
CA LEU A 131 -8.67 7.56 3.78
C LEU A 131 -8.20 6.67 4.93
N PHE A 132 -6.89 6.67 5.20
CA PHE A 132 -6.28 5.98 6.34
C PHE A 132 -5.34 6.91 7.11
N GLY A 133 -5.42 6.89 8.44
CA GLY A 133 -4.55 7.65 9.33
C GLY A 133 -4.00 6.79 10.46
N ALA A 134 -2.69 6.81 10.71
CA ALA A 134 -2.09 6.16 11.87
C ALA A 134 -1.46 7.20 12.79
N PHE A 135 -1.89 7.20 14.05
CA PHE A 135 -1.57 8.24 15.03
C PHE A 135 -0.63 7.77 16.12
N GLN A 136 -0.21 6.49 16.12
CA GLN A 136 0.56 5.83 17.18
C GLN A 136 -0.22 5.67 18.51
N ASP A 137 -0.67 6.80 19.06
CA ASP A 137 -1.33 6.98 20.36
C ASP A 137 -2.67 7.72 20.17
N GLN A 138 -3.68 7.31 20.92
CA GLN A 138 -5.02 7.89 20.91
C GLN A 138 -4.99 9.39 21.24
N GLU A 139 -4.09 9.86 22.12
CA GLU A 139 -3.97 11.28 22.46
C GLU A 139 -3.64 12.13 21.22
N PHE A 140 -2.80 11.61 20.31
CA PHE A 140 -2.48 12.29 19.06
C PHE A 140 -3.68 12.32 18.10
N TYR A 141 -4.46 11.23 18.06
CA TYR A 141 -5.70 11.23 17.30
C TYR A 141 -6.75 12.16 17.90
N ASP A 142 -6.91 12.22 19.21
CA ASP A 142 -7.92 13.06 19.87
C ASP A 142 -7.75 14.55 19.53
N ARG A 143 -6.50 15.01 19.37
CA ARG A 143 -6.19 16.36 18.86
C ARG A 143 -6.61 16.58 17.41
N SER A 144 -6.58 15.52 16.59
CA SER A 144 -6.92 15.52 15.15
C SER A 144 -8.37 15.10 14.87
N ARG A 145 -9.07 14.57 15.87
CA ARG A 145 -10.40 13.95 15.77
C ARG A 145 -11.46 14.88 15.16
N PRO A 146 -11.59 16.17 15.55
CA PRO A 146 -12.57 17.05 14.90
C PRO A 146 -12.36 17.16 13.40
N ARG A 147 -11.09 17.29 12.97
CA ARG A 147 -10.70 17.39 11.57
C ARG A 147 -10.97 16.10 10.81
N TRP A 148 -10.59 14.96 11.39
CA TRP A 148 -10.82 13.65 10.77
C TRP A 148 -12.29 13.27 10.67
N ARG A 149 -13.15 13.76 11.57
CA ARG A 149 -14.61 13.66 11.43
C ARG A 149 -15.14 14.43 10.23
N GLU A 150 -14.60 15.61 9.94
CA GLU A 150 -14.99 16.38 8.74
C GLU A 150 -14.52 15.67 7.47
N LEU A 151 -13.27 15.19 7.43
CA LEU A 151 -12.74 14.41 6.29
C LEU A 151 -13.57 13.14 6.04
N ALA A 152 -13.97 12.44 7.10
CA ALA A 152 -14.77 11.23 7.00
C ALA A 152 -16.18 11.46 6.40
N ARG A 153 -16.72 12.67 6.46
CA ARG A 153 -18.04 12.99 5.86
C ARG A 153 -18.00 12.99 4.33
N VAL A 154 -16.87 13.35 3.73
CA VAL A 154 -16.71 13.45 2.27
C VAL A 154 -15.98 12.24 1.68
N ALA A 155 -15.21 11.52 2.51
CA ALA A 155 -14.57 10.28 2.12
C ALA A 155 -15.61 9.18 1.77
N ARG A 156 -15.20 8.24 0.93
CA ARG A 156 -15.93 6.97 0.75
C ARG A 156 -15.86 6.15 2.02
N ASP A 157 -14.67 6.05 2.58
CA ASP A 157 -14.34 5.34 3.81
C ASP A 157 -13.18 6.09 4.48
N ALA A 158 -13.21 6.14 5.82
CA ALA A 158 -12.11 6.68 6.61
C ALA A 158 -11.84 5.76 7.79
N VAL A 159 -10.57 5.37 7.96
CA VAL A 159 -10.12 4.46 9.01
C VAL A 159 -8.92 5.07 9.72
N VAL A 160 -8.92 5.02 11.05
CA VAL A 160 -7.80 5.50 11.86
C VAL A 160 -7.26 4.39 12.76
N PHE A 161 -5.96 4.40 12.97
CA PHE A 161 -5.23 3.43 13.80
C PHE A 161 -4.54 4.16 14.95
N ALA A 162 -4.74 3.66 16.17
CA ALA A 162 -4.05 4.09 17.37
C ALA A 162 -4.14 2.97 18.42
N ASP A 163 -3.58 3.18 19.60
CA ASP A 163 -3.73 2.32 20.78
C ASP A 163 -5.12 2.43 21.45
N PHE A 164 -6.19 2.60 20.64
CA PHE A 164 -7.55 2.66 21.14
C PHE A 164 -7.87 1.44 22.02
N PRO A 165 -8.74 1.58 23.03
CA PRO A 165 -9.12 0.46 23.89
C PRO A 165 -9.88 -0.63 23.12
N VAL A 166 -10.58 -0.27 22.04
CA VAL A 166 -11.39 -1.20 21.25
C VAL A 166 -11.56 -0.70 19.82
N THR A 167 -11.61 -1.64 18.86
CA THR A 167 -11.96 -1.34 17.47
C THR A 167 -13.44 -0.97 17.38
N THR A 168 -13.77 0.21 16.86
CA THR A 168 -15.13 0.70 16.64
C THR A 168 -15.39 0.90 15.15
N SER A 169 -16.49 0.33 14.64
CA SER A 169 -16.87 0.40 13.23
C SER A 169 -18.11 1.26 12.95
N ASP A 170 -18.85 1.62 14.00
CA ASP A 170 -20.03 2.50 13.92
C ASP A 170 -19.67 4.00 13.89
N SER A 171 -18.39 4.31 14.03
CA SER A 171 -17.83 5.66 13.99
C SER A 171 -17.37 6.04 12.58
N ALA A 172 -17.37 7.34 12.31
CA ALA A 172 -16.76 7.92 11.11
C ALA A 172 -15.74 8.99 11.56
N PRO A 173 -14.43 8.75 11.40
CA PRO A 173 -13.80 7.54 10.85
C PRO A 173 -13.96 6.31 11.75
N ARG A 174 -13.82 5.10 11.18
CA ARG A 174 -13.72 3.85 11.95
C ARG A 174 -12.41 3.85 12.72
N GLU A 175 -12.45 3.45 13.99
CA GLU A 175 -11.29 3.47 14.88
C GLU A 175 -10.80 2.04 15.08
N VAL A 176 -9.57 1.73 14.68
CA VAL A 176 -8.98 0.40 14.76
C VAL A 176 -7.96 0.38 15.90
N ALA A 177 -8.26 -0.43 16.92
CA ALA A 177 -7.37 -0.63 18.06
C ALA A 177 -6.17 -1.48 17.65
N LEU A 178 -4.98 -0.92 17.78
CA LEU A 178 -3.72 -1.61 17.56
C LEU A 178 -3.38 -2.47 18.77
N GLY A 179 -2.97 -3.73 18.53
CA GLY A 179 -2.46 -4.60 19.57
C GLY A 179 -1.08 -4.12 20.07
N PRO A 180 -0.68 -4.46 21.31
CA PRO A 180 0.50 -3.88 21.97
C PRO A 180 1.82 -4.10 21.22
N ASP A 181 1.93 -5.19 20.46
CA ASP A 181 3.12 -5.54 19.68
C ASP A 181 3.08 -4.98 18.24
N SER A 182 2.06 -4.17 17.90
CA SER A 182 1.91 -3.64 16.55
C SER A 182 3.02 -2.66 16.21
N PRO A 183 3.73 -2.84 15.07
CA PRO A 183 4.76 -1.89 14.65
C PRO A 183 4.16 -0.52 14.30
N MET A 184 2.84 -0.46 14.04
CA MET A 184 2.11 0.78 13.80
C MET A 184 2.15 1.77 14.98
N HIS A 185 2.47 1.32 16.21
CA HIS A 185 2.73 2.23 17.34
C HIS A 185 3.94 3.14 17.14
N ARG A 186 4.78 2.83 16.15
CA ARG A 186 5.96 3.63 15.78
C ARG A 186 5.81 4.26 14.40
N GLU A 187 4.62 4.20 13.81
CA GLU A 187 4.36 4.72 12.48
C GLU A 187 3.42 5.89 12.48
N TRP A 188 3.74 6.84 11.63
CA TRP A 188 2.89 7.93 11.25
C TRP A 188 2.50 7.73 9.78
N THR A 189 1.21 7.54 9.53
CA THR A 189 0.71 7.21 8.19
C THR A 189 -0.48 8.08 7.83
N VAL A 190 -0.48 8.65 6.64
CA VAL A 190 -1.64 9.30 6.01
C VAL A 190 -1.73 8.80 4.58
N VAL A 191 -2.81 8.12 4.24
CA VAL A 191 -3.05 7.61 2.88
C VAL A 191 -4.42 8.05 2.41
N SER A 192 -4.49 8.65 1.24
CA SER A 192 -5.73 8.87 0.50
C SER A 192 -5.60 8.24 -0.86
N ASP A 193 -6.36 7.18 -1.03
CA ASP A 193 -6.52 6.54 -2.32
C ASP A 193 -7.69 7.21 -3.05
N SER A 194 -7.35 7.94 -4.11
CA SER A 194 -8.30 8.57 -5.02
C SER A 194 -7.78 8.51 -6.45
N VAL A 195 -8.67 8.74 -7.43
CA VAL A 195 -8.29 8.76 -8.84
C VAL A 195 -7.64 10.09 -9.23
N GLU A 196 -8.11 11.19 -8.64
CA GLU A 196 -7.74 12.56 -9.03
C GLU A 196 -6.39 12.99 -8.44
N LEU A 197 -6.20 12.73 -7.14
CA LEU A 197 -4.95 12.98 -6.45
C LEU A 197 -4.72 11.91 -5.37
N PRO A 198 -4.16 10.76 -5.74
CA PRO A 198 -3.70 9.80 -4.76
C PRO A 198 -2.48 10.39 -4.05
N ALA A 199 -2.43 10.29 -2.72
CA ALA A 199 -1.23 10.62 -1.97
C ALA A 199 -1.08 9.71 -0.74
N ALA A 200 0.16 9.33 -0.47
CA ALA A 200 0.54 8.55 0.70
C ALA A 200 1.77 9.17 1.36
N LEU A 201 1.72 9.26 2.68
CA LEU A 201 2.83 9.54 3.58
C LEU A 201 2.89 8.36 4.55
N ALA A 202 4.03 7.70 4.64
CA ALA A 202 4.30 6.68 5.64
C ALA A 202 5.66 6.98 6.26
N ALA A 203 5.71 7.00 7.58
CA ALA A 203 6.92 7.32 8.32
C ALA A 203 7.07 6.44 9.55
N TRP A 204 8.31 6.14 9.90
CA TRP A 204 8.68 5.31 11.05
C TRP A 204 9.59 6.09 12.00
N GLU A 205 9.23 6.13 13.28
CA GLU A 205 9.98 6.84 14.31
C GLU A 205 11.29 6.11 14.63
N LEU A 206 12.43 6.82 14.59
CA LEU A 206 13.72 6.22 14.95
C LEU A 206 13.79 5.88 16.45
N PRO A 207 14.42 4.77 16.86
CA PRO A 207 14.51 4.39 18.27
C PRO A 207 15.42 5.33 19.07
N GLY A 208 15.23 5.38 20.39
CA GLY A 208 16.12 6.12 21.31
C GLY A 208 15.77 7.60 21.51
N GLN A 209 14.55 8.02 21.19
CA GLN A 209 14.13 9.43 21.21
C GLN A 209 13.22 9.80 22.40
N THR A 210 13.23 9.01 23.48
CA THR A 210 12.38 9.23 24.67
C THR A 210 12.63 10.58 25.36
N ALA A 211 13.86 11.09 25.31
CA ALA A 211 14.25 12.38 25.87
C ALA A 211 14.15 13.55 24.88
N VAL A 212 13.79 13.29 23.61
CA VAL A 212 13.65 14.32 22.58
C VAL A 212 12.25 14.94 22.69
N ALA A 213 12.17 16.26 22.63
CA ALA A 213 10.89 16.99 22.59
C ALA A 213 10.00 16.44 21.46
N ASP A 214 8.71 16.24 21.74
CA ASP A 214 7.79 15.53 20.84
C ASP A 214 7.84 16.04 19.38
N ARG A 215 7.85 17.37 19.20
CA ARG A 215 7.88 18.01 17.87
C ARG A 215 9.20 17.82 17.11
N ASP A 216 10.29 17.56 17.82
CA ASP A 216 11.65 17.42 17.27
C ASP A 216 12.06 15.96 17.02
N ARG A 217 11.22 14.99 17.42
CA ARG A 217 11.46 13.57 17.14
C ARG A 217 11.61 13.33 15.64
N ILE A 218 12.55 12.47 15.29
CA ILE A 218 12.97 12.18 13.92
C ILE A 218 12.34 10.89 13.43
N PHE A 219 11.86 10.93 12.19
CA PHE A 219 11.24 9.84 11.50
C PHE A 219 11.97 9.60 10.18
N GLU A 220 12.06 8.33 9.78
CA GLU A 220 12.33 7.98 8.40
C GLU A 220 11.00 7.92 7.64
N ALA A 221 10.86 8.75 6.61
CA ALA A 221 9.59 9.01 5.96
C ALA A 221 9.71 8.82 4.44
N VAL A 222 8.67 8.26 3.85
CA VAL A 222 8.43 8.25 2.41
C VAL A 222 7.10 8.91 2.14
N TRP A 223 7.03 9.70 1.07
CA TRP A 223 5.77 10.21 0.57
C TRP A 223 5.73 10.14 -0.94
N THR A 224 4.55 9.99 -1.51
CA THR A 224 4.36 9.78 -2.95
C THR A 224 2.95 10.15 -3.39
N VAL A 225 2.84 10.52 -4.66
CA VAL A 225 1.57 10.67 -5.39
C VAL A 225 1.42 9.62 -6.50
N GLU A 226 2.31 8.63 -6.54
CA GLU A 226 2.27 7.56 -7.54
C GLU A 226 1.07 6.63 -7.26
N PRO A 227 0.08 6.51 -8.18
CA PRO A 227 -1.16 5.80 -7.89
C PRO A 227 -0.95 4.37 -7.40
N ARG A 228 -0.01 3.63 -7.99
CA ARG A 228 0.27 2.23 -7.61
C ARG A 228 0.84 2.12 -6.21
N ALA A 229 1.75 3.02 -5.83
CA ALA A 229 2.34 3.05 -4.50
C ALA A 229 1.29 3.43 -3.44
N VAL A 230 0.43 4.40 -3.73
CA VAL A 230 -0.68 4.80 -2.87
C VAL A 230 -1.68 3.65 -2.70
N ARG A 231 -2.05 2.96 -3.79
CA ARG A 231 -2.92 1.78 -3.73
C ARG A 231 -2.32 0.66 -2.89
N HIS A 232 -1.01 0.44 -3.01
CA HIS A 232 -0.30 -0.55 -2.17
C HIS A 232 -0.40 -0.19 -0.68
N ALA A 233 -0.14 1.07 -0.33
CA ALA A 233 -0.26 1.55 1.05
C ALA A 233 -1.70 1.39 1.57
N ALA A 234 -2.71 1.77 0.78
CA ALA A 234 -4.12 1.64 1.12
C ALA A 234 -4.54 0.17 1.36
N ARG A 235 -4.13 -0.75 0.47
CA ARG A 235 -4.35 -2.21 0.66
C ARG A 235 -3.69 -2.72 1.93
N THR A 236 -2.50 -2.22 2.25
CA THR A 236 -1.77 -2.58 3.47
C THR A 236 -2.52 -2.11 4.72
N CYS A 237 -3.00 -0.87 4.75
CA CYS A 237 -3.84 -0.36 5.83
C CYS A 237 -5.13 -1.20 5.99
N ALA A 238 -5.83 -1.49 4.88
CA ALA A 238 -7.07 -2.27 4.93
C ALA A 238 -6.84 -3.70 5.46
N ARG A 239 -5.71 -4.33 5.12
CA ARG A 239 -5.34 -5.65 5.67
C ARG A 239 -5.02 -5.57 7.15
N ILE A 240 -4.23 -4.59 7.59
CA ILE A 240 -3.93 -4.36 9.02
C ILE A 240 -5.23 -4.13 9.80
N ALA A 241 -6.18 -3.38 9.24
CA ALA A 241 -7.50 -3.18 9.85
C ALA A 241 -8.24 -4.51 10.07
N GLY A 242 -8.23 -5.41 9.08
CA GLY A 242 -8.84 -6.73 9.20
C GLY A 242 -8.15 -7.62 10.24
N GLU A 243 -6.82 -7.58 10.30
CA GLU A 243 -6.02 -8.29 11.32
C GLU A 243 -6.35 -7.81 12.74
N HIS A 244 -6.77 -6.54 12.88
CA HIS A 244 -7.17 -5.90 14.14
C HIS A 244 -8.70 -5.82 14.33
N GLY A 245 -9.45 -6.66 13.61
CA GLY A 245 -10.87 -6.87 13.84
C GLY A 245 -11.83 -5.83 13.28
N ASP A 246 -11.40 -4.98 12.31
CA ASP A 246 -12.35 -4.12 11.59
C ASP A 246 -13.26 -4.97 10.67
N PRO A 247 -14.58 -5.04 10.93
CA PRO A 247 -15.51 -5.77 10.07
C PRO A 247 -15.66 -5.15 8.67
N GLY A 248 -15.29 -3.88 8.49
CA GLY A 248 -15.31 -3.20 7.20
C GLY A 248 -14.13 -3.55 6.28
N ALA A 249 -13.08 -4.18 6.80
CA ALA A 249 -11.85 -4.46 6.06
C ALA A 249 -12.03 -5.33 4.81
N PRO A 250 -12.84 -6.42 4.80
CA PRO A 250 -13.05 -7.20 3.59
C PRO A 250 -13.68 -6.41 2.44
N ALA A 251 -14.65 -5.55 2.75
CA ALA A 251 -15.30 -4.68 1.76
C ALA A 251 -14.33 -3.64 1.21
N LEU A 252 -13.48 -3.05 2.07
CA LEU A 252 -12.39 -2.17 1.66
C LEU A 252 -11.38 -2.87 0.74
N LEU A 253 -10.92 -4.06 1.11
CA LEU A 253 -9.97 -4.82 0.31
C LEU A 253 -10.55 -5.17 -1.06
N HIS A 254 -11.83 -5.53 -1.12
CA HIS A 254 -12.51 -5.74 -2.39
C HIS A 254 -12.58 -4.46 -3.24
N ALA A 255 -12.94 -3.34 -2.63
CA ALA A 255 -12.98 -2.03 -3.29
C ALA A 255 -11.61 -1.57 -3.82
N LEU A 256 -10.53 -1.97 -3.15
CA LEU A 256 -9.16 -1.65 -3.51
C LEU A 256 -8.52 -2.73 -4.41
N ALA A 257 -9.21 -3.81 -4.76
CA ALA A 257 -8.63 -4.97 -5.44
C ALA A 257 -8.11 -4.65 -6.84
N GLU A 258 -8.79 -3.76 -7.57
CA GLU A 258 -8.33 -3.32 -8.89
C GLU A 258 -7.16 -2.36 -8.75
N ASP A 259 -6.21 -2.43 -9.69
CA ASP A 259 -5.15 -1.42 -9.75
C ASP A 259 -5.72 -0.09 -10.24
N PRO A 260 -5.21 1.04 -9.74
CA PRO A 260 -5.66 2.34 -10.19
C PRO A 260 -5.41 2.44 -11.68
N ARG A 261 -6.44 2.87 -12.42
CA ARG A 261 -6.27 3.25 -13.83
C ARG A 261 -5.13 4.26 -13.88
N THR A 262 -4.21 4.11 -14.84
CA THR A 262 -3.18 5.10 -15.11
C THR A 262 -3.83 6.38 -15.66
N GLY A 263 -4.53 7.09 -14.80
CA GLY A 263 -4.78 8.51 -14.97
C GLY A 263 -3.48 9.23 -14.67
N VAL A 264 -3.06 10.09 -15.58
CA VAL A 264 -2.04 11.09 -15.24
C VAL A 264 -2.65 11.88 -14.10
N ALA A 265 -2.14 11.74 -12.88
CA ALA A 265 -2.48 12.70 -11.81
C ALA A 265 -2.30 14.08 -12.41
N ASP A 266 -3.33 14.91 -12.39
CA ASP A 266 -3.28 16.21 -13.03
C ASP A 266 -2.05 16.95 -12.47
N LEU A 267 -1.13 17.34 -13.35
CA LEU A 267 0.10 18.03 -12.96
C LEU A 267 -0.22 19.30 -12.17
N ALA A 268 -1.39 19.91 -12.41
CA ALA A 268 -1.90 21.03 -11.63
C ALA A 268 -2.23 20.61 -10.18
N SER A 269 -2.91 19.49 -9.96
CA SER A 269 -3.21 18.96 -8.63
C SER A 269 -1.95 18.60 -7.85
N VAL A 270 -0.97 17.96 -8.51
CA VAL A 270 0.33 17.64 -7.88
C VAL A 270 1.09 18.91 -7.51
N SER A 271 1.09 19.91 -8.40
CA SER A 271 1.72 21.21 -8.13
C SER A 271 1.03 21.94 -6.97
N THR A 272 -0.29 21.86 -6.87
CA THR A 272 -1.07 22.47 -5.78
C THR A 272 -0.73 21.83 -4.44
N LEU A 273 -0.70 20.49 -4.39
CA LEU A 273 -0.27 19.76 -3.19
C LEU A 273 1.16 20.17 -2.77
N PHE A 274 2.09 20.22 -3.73
CA PHE A 274 3.47 20.60 -3.44
C PHE A 274 3.58 22.03 -2.89
N ASN A 275 2.85 22.98 -3.48
CA ASN A 275 2.82 24.37 -3.00
C ASN A 275 2.24 24.47 -1.59
N ARG A 276 1.19 23.70 -1.26
CA ARG A 276 0.66 23.62 0.11
C ARG A 276 1.68 23.04 1.08
N VAL A 277 2.36 21.96 0.69
CA VAL A 277 3.42 21.36 1.49
C VAL A 277 4.49 22.39 1.84
N VAL A 278 4.97 23.15 0.85
CA VAL A 278 5.98 24.21 1.07
C VAL A 278 5.46 25.27 2.05
N ALA A 279 4.22 25.73 1.89
CA ALA A 279 3.61 26.72 2.79
C ALA A 279 3.48 26.21 4.23
N TYR A 280 3.04 24.96 4.42
CA TYR A 280 2.92 24.35 5.74
C TYR A 280 4.29 24.14 6.41
N VAL A 281 5.30 23.71 5.65
CA VAL A 281 6.66 23.51 6.17
C VAL A 281 7.30 24.84 6.58
N ASP A 282 7.12 25.92 5.81
CA ASP A 282 7.57 27.27 6.21
C ASP A 282 6.87 27.73 7.49
N ALA A 283 5.55 27.55 7.59
CA ALA A 283 4.79 27.95 8.77
C ALA A 283 5.22 27.24 10.05
N VAL A 284 5.63 25.96 9.94
CA VAL A 284 6.09 25.17 11.09
C VAL A 284 7.57 25.41 11.43
N SER A 285 8.32 26.05 10.54
CA SER A 285 9.73 26.42 10.75
C SER A 285 9.91 27.77 11.45
N ARG A 286 8.81 28.53 11.67
CA ARG A 286 8.76 29.79 12.41
C ARG A 286 8.39 29.57 13.87
#